data_AF-A0A7S0E2I6-F1
#
_entry.id   AF-A0A7S0E2I6-F1
#
_cell.length_a   1.000
_cell.length_b   1.000
_cell.length_c   1.000
_cell.angle_alpha   90.00
_cell.angle_beta   90.00
_cell.angle_gamma   90.00
#
_symmetry.space_group_name_H-M   'P 1'
#
loop_
_entity.id
_entity.type
_entity.pdbx_description
1 polymer ?
#
loop_
_entity_poly.entity_id
_entity_poly.type
_entity_poly.pdbx_seq_one_letter_code
_entity_poly.pdbx_strand_id
1 'polypeptide(L)'
;MTATLSGSGLAESRSAGHGATSVVLALSGTTSSVISFGAVIQSSFTVCSVTRYTGGAKGRILQGDANWLHGHGPGRAGVAYYLGVKTPWQNNVSPDTDWVVMCGTNAGSQLKLVNGVDVGTAAGGTGDQSLFVNTGKRPSETSDFAIAEVVVWPRGLTSEEMHRVSDHLMSRIRPPAPAAYPGDLNAWYCPGAFDIASSTWQDCSGNGMTATLSGSGLAESRSAGHGATSVVLALSGTTSSVISFGAVIQSSFTVCSVTRYTGGAKNRILQGGEDWFHGHAQGNAGVAQYSTRQDRTGFKTPWQDNGVSPDTDWVVMCG
;
A
#
# COMPACT_ATOMS: atom_id res chain seq x y z
N MET A 1 -28.17 -8.12 1.93
CA MET A 1 -27.76 -9.18 0.99
C MET A 1 -26.27 -9.41 1.18
N THR A 2 -25.83 -10.65 1.22
CA THR A 2 -24.41 -11.01 1.40
C THR A 2 -23.85 -11.48 0.07
N ALA A 3 -22.64 -11.04 -0.31
CA ALA A 3 -22.00 -11.52 -1.52
C ALA A 3 -21.74 -13.04 -1.43
N THR A 4 -21.98 -13.75 -2.53
CA THR A 4 -21.70 -15.19 -2.61
C THR A 4 -20.33 -15.42 -3.24
N LEU A 5 -19.50 -16.20 -2.57
CA LEU A 5 -18.16 -16.60 -3.02
C LEU A 5 -18.21 -18.05 -3.52
N SER A 6 -17.63 -18.32 -4.68
CA SER A 6 -17.59 -19.67 -5.26
C SER A 6 -16.37 -19.89 -6.15
N GLY A 7 -16.18 -21.12 -6.60
CA GLY A 7 -14.99 -21.52 -7.36
C GLY A 7 -13.78 -21.77 -6.45
N SER A 8 -12.58 -21.74 -7.04
CA SER A 8 -11.32 -22.06 -6.34
C SER A 8 -10.34 -20.89 -6.39
N GLY A 9 -9.40 -20.85 -5.43
CA GLY A 9 -8.30 -19.88 -5.40
C GLY A 9 -8.61 -18.56 -4.70
N LEU A 10 -9.78 -18.42 -4.05
CA LEU A 10 -10.06 -17.29 -3.17
C LEU A 10 -9.22 -17.40 -1.89
N ALA A 11 -8.49 -16.34 -1.57
CA ALA A 11 -7.69 -16.27 -0.35
C ALA A 11 -7.58 -14.84 0.16
N GLU A 12 -7.49 -14.69 1.48
CA GLU A 12 -7.06 -13.42 2.07
C GLU A 12 -5.60 -13.15 1.68
N SER A 13 -5.31 -11.91 1.30
CA SER A 13 -3.98 -11.43 0.97
C SER A 13 -3.68 -10.15 1.75
N ARG A 14 -2.43 -10.00 2.17
CA ARG A 14 -1.92 -8.82 2.87
C ARG A 14 -0.53 -8.53 2.33
N SER A 15 -0.41 -7.48 1.53
CA SER A 15 0.87 -7.04 0.99
C SER A 15 0.85 -5.55 0.72
N ALA A 16 2.03 -4.92 0.71
CA ALA A 16 2.21 -3.61 0.10
C ALA A 16 2.78 -3.75 -1.31
N GLY A 17 3.27 -2.64 -1.87
CA GLY A 17 3.71 -2.55 -3.26
C GLY A 17 2.54 -2.32 -4.21
N HIS A 18 2.80 -2.46 -5.51
CA HIS A 18 1.81 -2.20 -6.57
C HIS A 18 1.14 -0.83 -6.42
N GLY A 19 1.95 0.20 -6.19
CA GLY A 19 1.49 1.57 -5.97
C GLY A 19 0.89 1.84 -4.58
N ALA A 20 0.67 0.84 -3.72
CA ALA A 20 0.34 1.09 -2.31
C ALA A 20 1.61 1.38 -1.51
N THR A 21 1.53 2.37 -0.61
CA THR A 21 2.57 2.67 0.38
C THR A 21 2.23 2.10 1.76
N SER A 22 1.14 1.34 1.90
CA SER A 22 0.82 0.60 3.12
C SER A 22 0.42 -0.84 2.78
N VAL A 23 0.43 -1.72 3.80
CA VAL A 23 -0.11 -3.07 3.63
C VAL A 23 -1.61 -2.98 3.36
N VAL A 24 -2.04 -3.54 2.23
CA VAL A 24 -3.44 -3.64 1.84
C VAL A 24 -3.95 -5.03 2.15
N LEU A 25 -4.97 -5.10 3.02
CA LEU A 25 -5.77 -6.31 3.20
C LEU A 25 -6.75 -6.42 2.04
N ALA A 26 -6.75 -7.56 1.34
CA ALA A 26 -7.63 -7.77 0.21
C ALA A 26 -8.04 -9.24 0.06
N LEU A 27 -9.21 -9.46 -0.54
CA LEU A 27 -9.59 -10.75 -1.07
C LEU A 27 -8.94 -10.94 -2.43
N SER A 28 -8.03 -11.90 -2.54
CA SER A 28 -7.41 -12.31 -3.78
C SER A 28 -8.15 -13.49 -4.41
N GLY A 29 -8.08 -13.61 -5.72
CA GLY A 29 -8.68 -14.71 -6.48
C GLY A 29 -7.99 -14.92 -7.82
N THR A 30 -8.24 -16.09 -8.40
CA THR A 30 -7.79 -16.47 -9.73
C THR A 30 -8.91 -16.32 -10.75
N THR A 31 -8.62 -16.57 -12.03
CA THR A 31 -9.66 -16.72 -13.07
C THR A 31 -10.77 -17.74 -12.75
N SER A 32 -10.51 -18.70 -11.85
CA SER A 32 -11.51 -19.70 -11.39
C SER A 32 -12.30 -19.26 -10.14
N SER A 33 -11.97 -18.10 -9.57
CA SER A 33 -12.66 -17.52 -8.41
C SER A 33 -13.83 -16.64 -8.87
N VAL A 34 -15.02 -16.86 -8.34
CA VAL A 34 -16.24 -16.13 -8.72
C VAL A 34 -16.86 -15.45 -7.51
N ILE A 35 -17.24 -14.18 -7.68
CA ILE A 35 -17.96 -13.39 -6.67
C ILE A 35 -19.24 -12.85 -7.29
N SER A 36 -20.37 -13.05 -6.61
CA SER A 36 -21.66 -12.44 -6.96
C SER A 36 -22.13 -11.54 -5.83
N PHE A 37 -22.22 -10.23 -6.09
CA PHE A 37 -22.71 -9.25 -5.12
C PHE A 37 -24.24 -9.09 -5.17
N GLY A 38 -24.90 -9.61 -6.22
CA GLY A 38 -26.31 -9.39 -6.48
C GLY A 38 -26.61 -8.01 -7.09
N ALA A 39 -27.90 -7.65 -7.16
CA ALA A 39 -28.44 -6.43 -7.77
C ALA A 39 -28.14 -5.15 -6.96
N VAL A 40 -26.85 -4.80 -6.85
CA VAL A 40 -26.37 -3.68 -6.03
C VAL A 40 -26.29 -2.36 -6.80
N ILE A 41 -26.19 -2.40 -8.13
CA ILE A 41 -26.14 -1.19 -8.98
C ILE A 41 -27.57 -0.78 -9.32
N GLN A 42 -28.08 0.28 -8.70
CA GLN A 42 -29.43 0.80 -8.96
C GLN A 42 -29.47 1.66 -10.24
N SER A 43 -30.67 2.03 -10.70
CA SER A 43 -30.90 2.88 -11.87
C SER A 43 -30.10 4.19 -11.86
N SER A 44 -29.95 4.80 -10.68
CA SER A 44 -28.99 5.86 -10.38
C SER A 44 -27.97 5.34 -9.36
N PHE A 45 -26.68 5.54 -9.63
CA PHE A 45 -25.64 4.98 -8.78
C PHE A 45 -24.37 5.84 -8.71
N THR A 46 -23.63 5.62 -7.64
CA THR A 46 -22.18 5.80 -7.58
C THR A 46 -21.57 4.50 -7.11
N VAL A 47 -20.45 4.09 -7.70
CA VAL A 47 -19.63 2.98 -7.24
C VAL A 47 -18.20 3.47 -7.06
N CYS A 48 -17.59 3.10 -5.94
CA CYS A 48 -16.16 3.24 -5.72
C CYS A 48 -15.54 1.88 -5.38
N SER A 49 -14.31 1.65 -5.80
CA SER A 49 -13.62 0.38 -5.57
C SER A 49 -12.11 0.57 -5.42
N VAL A 50 -11.49 -0.38 -4.72
CA VAL A 50 -10.04 -0.51 -4.56
C VAL A 50 -9.65 -1.91 -5.03
N THR A 51 -9.13 -2.01 -6.26
CA THR A 51 -8.91 -3.29 -6.94
C THR A 51 -7.61 -3.29 -7.74
N ARG A 52 -7.03 -4.47 -8.01
CA ARG A 52 -5.89 -4.61 -8.92
C ARG A 52 -5.84 -5.97 -9.61
N TYR A 53 -5.12 -6.05 -10.73
CA TYR A 53 -4.66 -7.32 -11.28
C TYR A 53 -3.52 -7.91 -10.43
N THR A 54 -3.53 -9.24 -10.26
CA THR A 54 -2.50 -9.97 -9.49
C THR A 54 -1.70 -10.98 -10.32
N GLY A 55 -2.17 -11.33 -11.53
CA GLY A 55 -1.56 -12.35 -12.38
C GLY A 55 -1.54 -11.99 -13.86
N GLY A 56 -1.25 -12.99 -14.70
CA GLY A 56 -1.12 -12.83 -16.15
C GLY A 56 -2.47 -12.66 -16.87
N ALA A 57 -3.56 -13.18 -16.30
CA ALA A 57 -4.89 -13.01 -16.84
C ALA A 57 -5.47 -11.66 -16.40
N LYS A 58 -5.57 -10.72 -17.35
CA LYS A 58 -6.02 -9.33 -17.13
C LYS A 58 -7.29 -9.02 -17.94
N GLY A 59 -8.42 -9.60 -17.55
CA GLY A 59 -9.74 -9.40 -18.14
C GLY A 59 -10.52 -8.25 -17.49
N ARG A 60 -11.76 -8.49 -17.05
CA ARG A 60 -12.51 -7.58 -16.17
C ARG A 60 -12.39 -8.07 -14.73
N ILE A 61 -12.42 -7.14 -13.78
CA ILE A 61 -12.58 -7.48 -12.36
C ILE A 61 -14.05 -7.29 -11.98
N LEU A 62 -14.55 -6.05 -11.97
CA LEU A 62 -15.92 -5.73 -11.62
C LEU A 62 -16.77 -5.55 -12.89
N GLN A 63 -17.77 -6.42 -13.09
CA GLN A 63 -18.64 -6.41 -14.28
C GLN A 63 -20.11 -6.69 -13.95
N GLY A 64 -21.02 -6.32 -14.86
CA GLY A 64 -22.47 -6.48 -14.68
C GLY A 64 -23.14 -7.53 -15.57
N ASP A 65 -24.48 -7.60 -15.48
CA ASP A 65 -25.33 -8.47 -16.32
C ASP A 65 -25.38 -8.04 -17.79
N ALA A 66 -25.23 -6.73 -18.05
CA ALA A 66 -25.03 -6.17 -19.37
C ALA A 66 -23.55 -5.88 -19.64
N ASN A 67 -23.23 -5.32 -20.81
CA ASN A 67 -21.84 -4.94 -21.12
C ASN A 67 -21.45 -3.73 -20.25
N TRP A 68 -21.10 -4.01 -19.00
CA TRP A 68 -20.84 -3.05 -17.93
C TRP A 68 -19.54 -3.48 -17.22
N LEU A 69 -18.64 -2.53 -16.95
CA LEU A 69 -17.42 -2.74 -16.17
C LEU A 69 -17.00 -1.49 -15.43
N HIS A 70 -16.34 -1.68 -14.30
CA HIS A 70 -15.78 -0.64 -13.45
C HIS A 70 -14.35 -0.99 -13.03
N GLY A 71 -13.44 -0.02 -13.09
CA GLY A 71 -12.04 -0.16 -12.71
C GLY A 71 -11.17 -0.83 -13.76
N HIS A 72 -11.62 -1.94 -14.35
CA HIS A 72 -10.75 -2.88 -15.05
C HIS A 72 -11.41 -3.46 -16.31
N GLY A 73 -10.71 -3.35 -17.44
CA GLY A 73 -11.06 -4.00 -18.70
C GLY A 73 -9.85 -4.71 -19.31
N PRO A 74 -10.00 -5.44 -20.42
CA PRO A 74 -8.93 -6.27 -20.98
C PRO A 74 -7.59 -5.54 -21.13
N GLY A 75 -6.60 -5.92 -20.31
CA GLY A 75 -5.25 -5.34 -20.24
C GLY A 75 -5.21 -3.86 -19.86
N ARG A 76 -6.27 -3.35 -19.20
CA ARG A 76 -6.46 -1.93 -18.91
C ARG A 76 -6.88 -1.69 -17.45
N ALA A 77 -6.09 -0.92 -16.73
CA ALA A 77 -6.36 -0.45 -15.38
C ALA A 77 -6.92 0.98 -15.38
N GLY A 78 -7.91 1.25 -14.53
CA GLY A 78 -8.56 2.54 -14.37
C GLY A 78 -9.55 2.91 -15.48
N VAL A 79 -10.35 1.95 -15.98
CA VAL A 79 -11.33 2.20 -17.05
C VAL A 79 -12.78 1.91 -16.62
N ALA A 80 -13.73 2.65 -17.19
CA ALA A 80 -15.16 2.37 -17.01
C ALA A 80 -15.91 2.33 -18.34
N TYR A 81 -16.81 1.35 -18.44
CA TYR A 81 -17.76 1.22 -19.53
C TYR A 81 -19.12 0.84 -18.96
N TYR A 82 -20.09 1.75 -19.01
CA TYR A 82 -21.43 1.55 -18.45
C TYR A 82 -22.46 1.47 -19.59
N LEU A 83 -22.35 0.44 -20.44
CA LEU A 83 -23.00 0.33 -21.76
C LEU A 83 -22.60 1.44 -22.75
N GLY A 84 -21.41 1.99 -22.52
CA GLY A 84 -20.78 3.04 -23.31
C GLY A 84 -19.50 3.46 -22.61
N VAL A 85 -18.50 3.86 -23.38
CA VAL A 85 -17.20 4.27 -22.85
C VAL A 85 -17.39 5.52 -21.96
N LYS A 86 -16.85 5.48 -20.73
CA LYS A 86 -16.92 6.59 -19.76
C LYS A 86 -15.57 7.22 -19.43
N THR A 87 -14.48 6.56 -19.82
CA THR A 87 -13.10 6.98 -19.65
C THR A 87 -12.30 6.69 -20.92
N PRO A 88 -11.15 7.31 -21.16
CA PRO A 88 -10.24 6.90 -22.23
C PRO A 88 -9.95 5.39 -22.15
N TRP A 89 -9.98 4.69 -23.28
CA TRP A 89 -9.79 3.23 -23.35
C TRP A 89 -8.30 2.84 -23.34
N GLN A 90 -7.58 3.30 -22.32
CA GLN A 90 -6.14 3.14 -22.11
C GLN A 90 -5.86 2.85 -20.63
N ASN A 91 -4.60 2.57 -20.28
CA ASN A 91 -4.18 2.49 -18.87
C ASN A 91 -4.18 3.88 -18.24
N ASN A 92 -5.05 4.12 -17.26
CA ASN A 92 -5.04 5.32 -16.44
C ASN A 92 -4.26 5.13 -15.12
N VAL A 93 -3.73 3.92 -14.89
CA VAL A 93 -2.79 3.59 -13.83
C VAL A 93 -1.61 2.84 -14.45
N SER A 94 -0.38 3.19 -14.04
CA SER A 94 0.85 2.61 -14.55
C SER A 94 1.83 2.29 -13.40
N PRO A 95 2.36 1.05 -13.31
CA PRO A 95 2.02 -0.09 -14.17
C PRO A 95 0.55 -0.53 -14.00
N ASP A 96 0.03 -1.26 -14.98
CA ASP A 96 -1.38 -1.70 -15.00
C ASP A 96 -1.72 -2.74 -13.91
N THR A 97 -0.71 -3.19 -13.16
CA THR A 97 -0.84 -4.08 -11.99
C THR A 97 -0.97 -3.33 -10.67
N ASP A 98 -0.85 -2.00 -10.68
CA ASP A 98 -0.98 -1.19 -9.46
C ASP A 98 -2.43 -1.11 -8.98
N TRP A 99 -2.60 -0.81 -7.70
CA TRP A 99 -3.90 -0.54 -7.09
C TRP A 99 -4.62 0.61 -7.78
N VAL A 100 -5.86 0.33 -8.17
CA VAL A 100 -6.80 1.29 -8.75
C VAL A 100 -7.85 1.61 -7.70
N VAL A 101 -7.82 2.83 -7.19
CA VAL A 101 -8.98 3.47 -6.55
C VAL A 101 -9.79 4.11 -7.66
N MET A 102 -10.96 3.56 -7.98
CA MET A 102 -11.85 4.17 -8.97
C MET A 102 -13.18 4.55 -8.34
N CYS A 103 -13.68 5.74 -8.64
CA CYS A 103 -15.03 6.19 -8.34
C CYS A 103 -15.74 6.59 -9.63
N GLY A 104 -17.01 6.22 -9.79
CA GLY A 104 -17.81 6.67 -10.92
C GLY A 104 -19.31 6.59 -10.72
N THR A 105 -20.02 7.50 -11.39
CA THR A 105 -21.47 7.66 -11.33
C THR A 105 -22.12 7.70 -12.70
N ASN A 106 -23.42 7.38 -12.77
CA ASN A 106 -24.26 7.64 -13.93
C ASN A 106 -25.26 8.80 -13.74
N ALA A 107 -25.29 9.42 -12.55
CA ALA A 107 -26.31 10.40 -12.17
C ALA A 107 -26.02 11.81 -12.70
N GLY A 108 -25.97 11.95 -14.03
CA GLY A 108 -25.84 13.26 -14.71
C GLY A 108 -24.45 13.90 -14.69
N SER A 109 -23.48 13.34 -13.96
CA SER A 109 -22.08 13.80 -13.96
C SER A 109 -21.19 12.95 -14.85
N GLN A 110 -20.25 13.59 -15.55
CA GLN A 110 -19.18 12.93 -16.28
C GLN A 110 -18.05 12.41 -15.37
N LEU A 111 -17.95 12.94 -14.15
CA LEU A 111 -16.85 12.69 -13.20
C LEU A 111 -16.57 11.18 -13.02
N LYS A 112 -15.32 10.79 -13.29
CA LYS A 112 -14.78 9.46 -13.00
C LYS A 112 -13.40 9.64 -12.41
N LEU A 113 -13.26 9.42 -11.10
CA LEU A 113 -11.96 9.54 -10.45
C LEU A 113 -11.20 8.22 -10.53
N VAL A 114 -9.94 8.28 -10.94
CA VAL A 114 -8.97 7.18 -10.85
C VAL A 114 -7.77 7.69 -10.06
N ASN A 115 -7.51 7.09 -8.90
CA ASN A 115 -6.48 7.51 -7.95
C ASN A 115 -6.54 9.03 -7.64
N GLY A 116 -7.75 9.57 -7.50
CA GLY A 116 -8.01 11.01 -7.24
C GLY A 116 -8.03 11.91 -8.48
N VAL A 117 -7.68 11.41 -9.68
CA VAL A 117 -7.65 12.19 -10.92
C VAL A 117 -8.93 11.97 -11.74
N ASP A 118 -9.58 13.04 -12.20
CA ASP A 118 -10.72 12.92 -13.12
C ASP A 118 -10.28 12.49 -14.51
N VAL A 119 -10.79 11.34 -14.94
CA VAL A 119 -10.59 10.74 -16.27
C VAL A 119 -11.91 10.55 -17.01
N GLY A 120 -13.00 11.15 -16.53
CA GLY A 120 -14.32 11.05 -17.13
C GLY A 120 -14.40 11.73 -18.50
N THR A 121 -14.93 11.02 -19.51
CA THR A 121 -15.13 11.56 -20.87
C THR A 121 -16.60 11.62 -21.29
N ALA A 122 -17.49 11.00 -20.53
CA ALA A 122 -18.92 11.00 -20.81
C ALA A 122 -19.76 10.82 -19.54
N ALA A 123 -20.89 11.52 -19.49
CA ALA A 123 -21.91 11.35 -18.46
C ALA A 123 -22.80 10.12 -18.68
N GLY A 124 -23.65 9.82 -17.70
CA GLY A 124 -24.64 8.76 -17.78
C GLY A 124 -24.06 7.34 -17.74
N GLY A 125 -24.86 6.37 -18.14
CA GLY A 125 -24.54 4.95 -18.07
C GLY A 125 -25.72 4.15 -17.54
N THR A 126 -25.81 2.88 -17.91
CA THR A 126 -26.94 2.04 -17.51
C THR A 126 -26.74 1.51 -16.09
N GLY A 127 -27.74 1.75 -15.23
CA GLY A 127 -27.88 1.16 -13.90
C GLY A 127 -28.68 -0.15 -13.94
N ASP A 128 -29.30 -0.52 -12.81
CA ASP A 128 -30.10 -1.74 -12.65
C ASP A 128 -29.32 -3.00 -13.02
N GLN A 129 -28.10 -3.12 -12.48
CA GLN A 129 -27.19 -4.25 -12.73
C GLN A 129 -26.93 -5.04 -11.46
N SER A 130 -26.83 -6.36 -11.60
CA SER A 130 -26.05 -7.13 -10.63
C SER A 130 -24.57 -6.92 -10.86
N LEU A 131 -23.76 -7.06 -9.80
CA LEU A 131 -22.32 -6.90 -9.87
C LEU A 131 -21.62 -8.24 -9.62
N PHE A 132 -20.59 -8.52 -10.40
CA PHE A 132 -19.88 -9.79 -10.41
C PHE A 132 -18.37 -9.63 -10.57
N VAL A 133 -17.65 -10.70 -10.21
CA VAL A 133 -16.25 -10.94 -10.59
C VAL A 133 -16.17 -12.29 -11.31
N ASN A 134 -15.44 -12.32 -12.43
CA ASN A 134 -15.22 -13.50 -13.27
C ASN A 134 -16.48 -14.24 -13.76
N THR A 135 -17.65 -13.60 -13.72
CA THR A 135 -18.92 -14.05 -14.30
C THR A 135 -19.75 -12.84 -14.73
N GLY A 136 -21.00 -13.03 -15.14
CA GLY A 136 -21.86 -11.96 -15.66
C GLY A 136 -21.84 -11.91 -17.18
N LYS A 137 -21.89 -10.71 -17.78
CA LYS A 137 -22.05 -10.59 -19.24
C LYS A 137 -20.88 -11.13 -20.06
N ARG A 138 -19.65 -10.97 -19.56
CA ARG A 138 -18.43 -11.39 -20.25
C ARG A 138 -17.71 -12.47 -19.42
N PRO A 139 -18.25 -13.70 -19.38
CA PRO A 139 -17.68 -14.78 -18.58
C PRO A 139 -16.32 -15.28 -19.12
N SER A 140 -15.92 -14.88 -20.33
CA SER A 140 -14.61 -15.18 -20.90
C SER A 140 -13.54 -14.13 -20.61
N GLU A 141 -13.92 -12.96 -20.07
CA GLU A 141 -12.98 -11.88 -19.71
C GLU A 141 -12.62 -11.97 -18.22
N THR A 142 -12.15 -13.12 -17.76
CA THR A 142 -11.78 -13.36 -16.35
C THR A 142 -10.40 -12.83 -16.01
N SER A 143 -10.16 -12.52 -14.73
CA SER A 143 -8.89 -12.00 -14.23
C SER A 143 -8.41 -12.73 -12.99
N ASP A 144 -7.09 -12.75 -12.79
CA ASP A 144 -6.50 -12.88 -11.46
C ASP A 144 -6.58 -11.51 -10.78
N PHE A 145 -7.18 -11.45 -9.59
CA PHE A 145 -7.56 -10.18 -8.95
C PHE A 145 -7.17 -10.10 -7.48
N ALA A 146 -7.09 -8.87 -6.98
CA ALA A 146 -7.27 -8.56 -5.57
C ALA A 146 -8.26 -7.40 -5.41
N ILE A 147 -9.17 -7.53 -4.45
CA ILE A 147 -10.20 -6.54 -4.11
C ILE A 147 -10.06 -6.21 -2.63
N ALA A 148 -9.73 -4.96 -2.32
CA ALA A 148 -9.66 -4.47 -0.95
C ALA A 148 -11.02 -3.93 -0.49
N GLU A 149 -11.72 -3.19 -1.36
CA GLU A 149 -13.00 -2.58 -1.01
C GLU A 149 -13.87 -2.32 -2.25
N VAL A 150 -15.19 -2.46 -2.10
CA VAL A 150 -16.20 -2.05 -3.09
C VAL A 150 -17.36 -1.40 -2.33
N VAL A 151 -17.72 -0.18 -2.71
CA VAL A 151 -18.79 0.59 -2.07
C VAL A 151 -19.73 1.13 -3.14
N VAL A 152 -21.03 0.99 -2.91
CA VAL A 152 -22.07 1.38 -3.88
C VAL A 152 -23.13 2.23 -3.18
N TRP A 153 -23.55 3.31 -3.84
CA TRP A 153 -24.64 4.17 -3.42
C TRP A 153 -25.77 4.11 -4.44
N PRO A 154 -27.05 4.11 -4.02
CA PRO A 154 -28.22 4.12 -4.91
C PRO A 154 -28.55 5.53 -5.43
N ARG A 155 -27.53 6.38 -5.56
CA ARG A 155 -27.63 7.77 -6.01
C ARG A 155 -26.30 8.24 -6.57
N GLY A 156 -26.34 9.35 -7.31
CA GLY A 156 -25.16 10.17 -7.55
C GLY A 156 -24.64 10.79 -6.27
N LEU A 157 -23.34 10.64 -6.04
CA LEU A 157 -22.60 11.49 -5.10
C LEU A 157 -22.32 12.84 -5.76
N THR A 158 -22.32 13.93 -4.99
CA THR A 158 -21.81 15.22 -5.49
C THR A 158 -20.32 15.11 -5.80
N SER A 159 -19.77 16.10 -6.53
CA SER A 159 -18.34 16.15 -6.80
C SER A 159 -17.53 16.13 -5.51
N GLU A 160 -17.94 16.91 -4.49
CA GLU A 160 -17.26 16.98 -3.20
C GLU A 160 -17.34 15.65 -2.44
N GLU A 161 -18.51 15.00 -2.43
CA GLU A 161 -18.67 13.68 -1.82
C GLU A 161 -17.79 12.64 -2.53
N MET A 162 -17.72 12.66 -3.86
CA MET A 162 -16.93 11.71 -4.63
C MET A 162 -15.43 11.90 -4.40
N HIS A 163 -14.93 13.14 -4.32
CA HIS A 163 -13.53 13.41 -3.97
C HIS A 163 -13.23 12.96 -2.54
N ARG A 164 -14.09 13.26 -1.55
CA ARG A 164 -13.88 12.79 -0.17
C ARG A 164 -13.79 11.27 -0.06
N VAL A 165 -14.64 10.54 -0.79
CA VAL A 165 -14.59 9.08 -0.83
C VAL A 165 -13.31 8.60 -1.51
N SER A 166 -12.94 9.18 -2.66
CA SER A 166 -11.71 8.85 -3.36
C SER A 166 -10.48 9.08 -2.47
N ASP A 167 -10.39 10.24 -1.81
CA ASP A 167 -9.30 10.60 -0.90
C ASP A 167 -9.25 9.67 0.30
N HIS A 168 -10.40 9.30 0.86
CA HIS A 168 -10.47 8.34 1.95
C HIS A 168 -9.92 6.98 1.52
N LEU A 169 -10.39 6.41 0.41
CA LEU A 169 -9.91 5.13 -0.10
C LEU A 169 -8.42 5.16 -0.44
N MET A 170 -7.96 6.26 -1.06
CA MET A 170 -6.54 6.50 -1.33
C MET A 170 -5.73 6.52 -0.04
N SER A 171 -6.18 7.20 1.01
CA SER A 171 -5.48 7.26 2.30
C SER A 171 -5.31 5.89 2.99
N ARG A 172 -6.13 4.89 2.64
CA ARG A 172 -6.01 3.53 3.19
C ARG A 172 -4.86 2.76 2.55
N ILE A 173 -4.60 2.98 1.27
CA ILE A 173 -3.54 2.30 0.51
C ILE A 173 -2.28 3.17 0.33
N ARG A 174 -2.43 4.48 0.48
CA ARG A 174 -1.39 5.50 0.41
C ARG A 174 -1.60 6.52 1.54
N PRO A 175 -1.38 6.13 2.80
CA PRO A 175 -1.58 7.05 3.91
C PRO A 175 -0.70 8.29 3.73
N PRO A 176 -1.24 9.49 3.96
CA PRO A 176 -0.44 10.70 3.96
C PRO A 176 0.61 10.61 5.08
N ALA A 177 1.66 11.42 4.96
CA ALA A 177 2.56 11.66 6.08
C ALA A 177 1.75 12.07 7.32
N PRO A 178 2.04 11.52 8.51
CA PRO A 178 1.38 11.92 9.74
C PRO A 178 1.44 13.43 9.89
N ALA A 179 0.33 14.07 10.27
CA ALA A 179 0.30 15.52 10.49
C ALA A 179 1.31 16.00 11.56
N ALA A 180 1.78 15.08 12.41
CA ALA A 180 2.83 15.34 13.40
C ALA A 180 4.23 15.46 12.77
N TYR A 181 4.42 14.99 11.54
CA TYR A 181 5.69 15.15 10.84
C TYR A 181 5.71 16.55 10.23
N PRO A 182 6.76 17.34 10.45
CA PRO A 182 6.94 18.59 9.74
C PRO A 182 6.92 18.37 8.22
N GLY A 183 6.66 19.44 7.48
CA GLY A 183 6.91 19.44 6.03
C GLY A 183 8.38 19.12 5.72
N ASP A 184 8.69 18.92 4.43
CA ASP A 184 10.06 18.78 3.93
C ASP A 184 10.81 17.51 4.38
N LEU A 185 10.07 16.41 4.66
CA LEU A 185 10.66 15.09 4.88
C LEU A 185 11.56 14.71 3.69
N ASN A 186 12.85 14.45 3.93
CA ASN A 186 13.76 14.00 2.88
C ASN A 186 13.37 12.61 2.34
N ALA A 187 13.03 11.68 3.24
CA ALA A 187 12.51 10.35 2.92
C ALA A 187 11.63 9.86 4.09
N TRP A 188 10.61 9.05 3.80
CA TRP A 188 9.82 8.40 4.83
C TRP A 188 9.47 6.95 4.44
N TYR A 189 10.09 6.00 5.12
CA TYR A 189 9.84 4.58 4.94
C TYR A 189 8.69 4.14 5.84
N CYS A 190 7.47 4.39 5.37
CA CYS A 190 6.28 4.18 6.19
C CYS A 190 6.03 2.69 6.50
N PRO A 191 5.47 2.36 7.67
CA PRO A 191 5.29 0.98 8.10
C PRO A 191 4.46 0.17 7.09
N GLY A 192 5.03 -0.95 6.67
CA GLY A 192 4.38 -1.87 5.74
C GLY A 192 4.62 -1.56 4.27
N ALA A 193 5.21 -0.42 3.89
CA ALA A 193 5.51 -0.08 2.48
C ALA A 193 6.64 -0.91 1.85
N PHE A 194 7.21 -1.88 2.58
CA PHE A 194 8.22 -2.79 2.07
C PHE A 194 7.56 -3.90 1.25
N ASP A 195 8.18 -4.20 0.11
CA ASP A 195 7.81 -5.29 -0.78
C ASP A 195 9.04 -6.17 -1.01
N ILE A 196 9.03 -7.31 -0.32
CA ILE A 196 10.12 -8.28 -0.36
C ILE A 196 10.20 -8.93 -1.74
N ALA A 197 9.08 -9.09 -2.44
CA ALA A 197 9.05 -9.75 -3.75
C ALA A 197 9.67 -8.84 -4.83
N SER A 198 9.37 -7.53 -4.79
CA SER A 198 10.03 -6.56 -5.68
C SER A 198 11.38 -6.07 -5.17
N SER A 199 11.80 -6.51 -3.97
CA SER A 199 13.07 -6.10 -3.36
C SER A 199 13.18 -4.58 -3.12
N THR A 200 12.08 -3.95 -2.70
CA THR A 200 12.02 -2.49 -2.47
C THR A 200 11.35 -2.14 -1.15
N TRP A 201 11.69 -0.97 -0.59
CA TRP A 201 10.88 -0.31 0.43
C TRP A 201 10.59 1.12 -0.02
N GLN A 202 9.34 1.32 -0.44
CA GLN A 202 8.88 2.55 -1.06
C GLN A 202 9.07 3.76 -0.13
N ASP A 203 9.56 4.86 -0.70
CA ASP A 203 9.55 6.17 -0.05
C ASP A 203 8.16 6.79 -0.13
N CYS A 204 7.56 7.00 1.04
CA CYS A 204 6.22 7.53 1.24
C CYS A 204 6.20 9.05 1.34
N SER A 205 7.35 9.75 1.38
CA SER A 205 7.37 11.22 1.31
C SER A 205 7.09 11.73 -0.11
N GLY A 206 7.31 10.89 -1.12
CA GLY A 206 7.15 11.24 -2.53
C GLY A 206 8.41 11.79 -3.19
N ASN A 207 9.57 11.78 -2.52
CA ASN A 207 10.82 12.33 -3.04
C ASN A 207 11.64 11.33 -3.87
N GLY A 208 11.12 10.12 -4.10
CA GLY A 208 11.77 9.12 -4.94
C GLY A 208 12.94 8.41 -4.26
N MET A 209 13.04 8.47 -2.93
CA MET A 209 14.13 7.84 -2.16
C MET A 209 13.82 6.37 -1.84
N THR A 210 13.31 5.60 -2.80
CA THR A 210 12.92 4.19 -2.56
C THR A 210 14.15 3.34 -2.22
N ALA A 211 14.10 2.64 -1.09
CA ALA A 211 15.21 1.81 -0.64
C ALA A 211 15.21 0.46 -1.37
N THR A 212 16.40 -0.11 -1.51
CA THR A 212 16.59 -1.44 -2.11
C THR A 212 16.83 -2.49 -1.04
N LEU A 213 16.16 -3.63 -1.20
CA LEU A 213 16.27 -4.78 -0.33
C LEU A 213 17.13 -5.85 -1.01
N SER A 214 18.08 -6.45 -0.29
CA SER A 214 18.92 -7.50 -0.85
C SER A 214 19.42 -8.47 0.21
N GLY A 215 20.16 -9.50 -0.23
CA GLY A 215 20.62 -10.57 0.64
C GLY A 215 19.51 -11.60 0.93
N SER A 216 19.58 -12.27 2.08
CA SER A 216 18.64 -13.34 2.43
C SER A 216 18.06 -13.18 3.85
N GLY A 217 16.87 -13.74 4.05
CA GLY A 217 16.20 -13.78 5.36
C GLY A 217 15.36 -12.55 5.72
N LEU A 218 15.10 -11.63 4.77
CA LEU A 218 14.12 -10.57 4.95
C LEU A 218 12.71 -11.16 5.03
N ALA A 219 11.96 -10.77 6.05
CA ALA A 219 10.59 -11.25 6.28
C ALA A 219 9.73 -10.19 6.96
N GLU A 220 8.44 -10.16 6.62
CA GLU A 220 7.45 -9.42 7.40
C GLU A 220 7.30 -10.06 8.79
N SER A 221 7.31 -9.23 9.84
CA SER A 221 7.07 -9.65 11.21
C SER A 221 5.93 -8.82 11.81
N ARG A 222 5.00 -9.48 12.52
CA ARG A 222 3.93 -8.86 13.29
C ARG A 222 3.83 -9.49 14.66
N SER A 223 4.22 -8.73 15.68
CA SER A 223 4.17 -9.20 17.07
C SER A 223 3.95 -8.05 18.04
N ALA A 224 3.23 -8.32 19.12
CA ALA A 224 3.22 -7.45 20.31
C ALA A 224 4.35 -7.85 21.27
N GLY A 225 4.56 -7.07 22.33
CA GLY A 225 5.62 -7.29 23.32
C GLY A 225 6.90 -6.51 23.01
N HIS A 226 7.99 -6.85 23.70
CA HIS A 226 9.27 -6.14 23.59
C HIS A 226 9.13 -4.62 23.85
N GLY A 227 8.44 -4.26 24.93
CA GLY A 227 8.12 -2.87 25.28
C GLY A 227 6.92 -2.26 24.53
N ALA A 228 6.44 -2.87 23.44
CA ALA A 228 5.27 -2.38 22.71
C ALA A 228 3.95 -2.87 23.35
N THR A 229 3.00 -1.94 23.54
CA THR A 229 1.64 -2.20 24.02
C THR A 229 0.67 -2.61 22.92
N SER A 230 1.10 -2.56 21.66
CA SER A 230 0.34 -2.90 20.47
C SER A 230 1.18 -3.73 19.51
N VAL A 231 0.53 -4.42 18.56
CA VAL A 231 1.23 -5.17 17.52
C VAL A 231 2.04 -4.21 16.65
N VAL A 232 3.33 -4.50 16.49
CA VAL A 232 4.22 -3.76 15.60
C VAL A 232 4.40 -4.54 14.31
N LEU A 233 4.09 -3.90 13.17
CA LEU A 233 4.47 -4.37 11.84
C LEU A 233 5.89 -3.92 11.55
N ALA A 234 6.78 -4.85 11.23
CA ALA A 234 8.17 -4.57 10.93
C ALA A 234 8.71 -5.43 9.79
N LEU A 235 9.73 -4.89 9.11
CA LEU A 235 10.61 -5.68 8.26
C LEU A 235 11.72 -6.26 9.15
N SER A 236 11.75 -7.59 9.27
CA SER A 236 12.78 -8.33 9.99
C SER A 236 13.81 -8.90 9.03
N GLY A 237 15.02 -9.19 9.53
CA GLY A 237 16.11 -9.71 8.73
C GLY A 237 17.11 -10.54 9.54
N THR A 238 18.10 -11.08 8.85
CA THR A 238 19.26 -11.78 9.41
C THR A 238 20.53 -10.98 9.21
N THR A 239 21.68 -11.47 9.68
CA THR A 239 22.99 -10.88 9.38
C THR A 239 23.37 -10.94 7.90
N SER A 240 22.60 -11.67 7.08
CA SER A 240 22.76 -11.72 5.62
C SER A 240 21.76 -10.82 4.87
N SER A 241 20.90 -10.09 5.59
CA SER A 241 19.93 -9.16 5.00
C SER A 241 20.55 -7.76 4.87
N VAL A 242 20.23 -7.06 3.80
CA VAL A 242 20.72 -5.69 3.54
C VAL A 242 19.57 -4.80 3.10
N ILE A 243 19.46 -3.62 3.71
CA ILE A 243 18.56 -2.54 3.30
C ILE A 243 19.44 -1.34 2.94
N SER A 244 19.42 -0.93 1.68
CA SER A 244 20.14 0.26 1.21
C SER A 244 19.16 1.40 0.98
N PHE A 245 19.21 2.39 1.86
CA PHE A 245 18.39 3.60 1.81
C PHE A 245 18.95 4.68 0.86
N GLY A 246 20.13 4.47 0.27
CA GLY A 246 20.79 5.48 -0.56
C GLY A 246 21.25 6.72 0.23
N ALA A 247 21.39 7.85 -0.46
CA ALA A 247 21.90 9.10 0.11
C ALA A 247 20.81 9.92 0.84
N VAL A 248 20.14 9.32 1.82
CA VAL A 248 19.05 9.97 2.59
C VAL A 248 19.53 10.79 3.80
N ILE A 249 20.79 10.61 4.23
CA ILE A 249 21.41 11.41 5.29
C ILE A 249 22.31 12.46 4.64
N GLN A 250 21.97 13.74 4.81
CA GLN A 250 22.75 14.89 4.34
C GLN A 250 23.73 15.38 5.42
N SER A 251 24.45 16.48 5.18
CA SER A 251 25.40 17.04 6.17
C SER A 251 24.73 17.62 7.42
N SER A 252 23.47 18.06 7.29
CA SER A 252 22.56 18.40 8.40
C SER A 252 21.32 17.55 8.22
N PHE A 253 20.91 16.83 9.26
CA PHE A 253 19.80 15.89 9.18
C PHE A 253 19.12 15.79 10.55
N THR A 254 17.92 15.23 10.53
CA THR A 254 17.26 14.62 11.68
C THR A 254 16.85 13.23 11.23
N VAL A 255 17.14 12.22 12.05
CA VAL A 255 16.69 10.85 11.78
C VAL A 255 15.87 10.34 12.95
N CYS A 256 14.71 9.77 12.62
CA CYS A 256 13.87 9.05 13.56
C CYS A 256 13.76 7.60 13.13
N SER A 257 13.87 6.66 14.07
CA SER A 257 13.71 5.23 13.81
C SER A 257 12.95 4.50 14.91
N VAL A 258 12.38 3.36 14.53
CA VAL A 258 11.81 2.37 15.44
C VAL A 258 12.42 1.02 15.11
N THR A 259 13.32 0.52 15.95
CA THR A 259 14.14 -0.68 15.65
C THR A 259 14.37 -1.53 16.90
N ARG A 260 14.62 -2.84 16.74
CA ARG A 260 14.99 -3.74 17.83
C ARG A 260 15.87 -4.90 17.35
N TYR A 261 16.66 -5.49 18.25
CA TYR A 261 17.29 -6.78 17.98
C TYR A 261 16.26 -7.92 18.03
N THR A 262 16.42 -8.90 17.13
CA THR A 262 15.56 -10.10 17.07
C THR A 262 16.33 -11.41 17.22
N GLY A 263 17.68 -11.38 17.28
CA GLY A 263 18.54 -12.56 17.36
C GLY A 263 19.76 -12.37 18.26
N GLY A 264 20.64 -13.38 18.29
CA GLY A 264 21.84 -13.38 19.15
C GLY A 264 22.98 -12.48 18.67
N ALA A 265 23.03 -12.15 17.38
CA ALA A 265 24.00 -11.20 16.83
C ALA A 265 23.50 -9.76 17.04
N LYS A 266 24.03 -9.08 18.06
CA LYS A 266 23.59 -7.74 18.48
C LYS A 266 24.68 -6.69 18.25
N ASN A 267 24.77 -6.13 17.04
CA ASN A 267 25.73 -5.06 16.75
C ASN A 267 25.03 -3.79 16.23
N ARG A 268 25.17 -3.42 14.95
CA ARG A 268 24.46 -2.25 14.39
C ARG A 268 23.24 -2.71 13.60
N ILE A 269 22.14 -1.98 13.71
CA ILE A 269 20.98 -2.14 12.82
C ILE A 269 21.03 -1.06 11.74
N LEU A 270 21.03 0.21 12.16
CA LEU A 270 21.18 1.35 11.27
C LEU A 270 22.60 1.88 11.33
N GLN A 271 23.20 2.06 10.15
CA GLN A 271 24.55 2.59 10.00
C GLN A 271 24.62 3.50 8.77
N GLY A 272 25.52 4.49 8.80
CA GLY A 272 25.76 5.44 7.71
C GLY A 272 27.19 5.37 7.19
N GLY A 273 27.69 6.49 6.65
CA GLY A 273 29.12 6.68 6.35
C GLY A 273 30.02 6.61 7.59
N GLU A 274 31.24 7.14 7.54
CA GLU A 274 32.30 6.79 8.54
C GLU A 274 31.89 7.03 10.02
N ASP A 275 31.68 5.92 10.79
CA ASP A 275 31.13 5.72 12.18
C ASP A 275 29.79 6.38 12.54
N TRP A 276 28.86 6.38 11.62
CA TRP A 276 27.50 6.74 11.94
C TRP A 276 26.67 5.55 12.48
N PHE A 277 26.09 5.69 13.67
CA PHE A 277 25.31 4.77 14.50
C PHE A 277 24.06 5.46 15.05
N HIS A 278 22.92 4.83 14.85
CA HIS A 278 21.64 5.28 15.41
C HIS A 278 20.91 4.07 16.03
N GLY A 279 20.47 4.22 17.27
CA GLY A 279 19.68 3.23 18.01
C GLY A 279 20.49 2.08 18.63
N HIS A 280 21.40 1.43 17.91
CA HIS A 280 21.94 0.11 18.31
C HIS A 280 23.45 -0.02 18.07
N ALA A 281 24.19 -0.47 19.09
CA ALA A 281 25.63 -0.74 18.99
C ALA A 281 26.10 -1.76 20.03
N GLN A 282 26.85 -2.79 19.60
CA GLN A 282 27.62 -3.69 20.50
C GLN A 282 26.80 -4.31 21.66
N GLY A 283 25.56 -4.71 21.41
CA GLY A 283 24.67 -5.29 22.42
C GLY A 283 23.83 -4.27 23.18
N ASN A 284 24.10 -2.98 23.03
CA ASN A 284 23.31 -1.93 23.66
C ASN A 284 22.20 -1.45 22.72
N ALA A 285 21.10 -1.00 23.33
CA ALA A 285 19.93 -0.42 22.70
C ALA A 285 19.71 1.01 23.23
N GLY A 286 19.40 1.95 22.33
CA GLY A 286 19.28 3.39 22.63
C GLY A 286 20.57 4.20 22.44
N VAL A 287 21.53 3.75 21.63
CA VAL A 287 22.84 4.39 21.46
C VAL A 287 22.95 5.15 20.13
N ALA A 288 23.50 6.37 20.14
CA ALA A 288 23.89 7.10 18.92
C ALA A 288 25.32 7.67 18.95
N GLN A 289 25.96 7.60 17.79
CA GLN A 289 27.31 8.11 17.52
C GLN A 289 27.40 8.41 16.02
N TYR A 290 27.99 9.51 15.60
CA TYR A 290 27.64 10.08 14.31
C TYR A 290 28.84 10.55 13.47
N SER A 291 30.03 10.03 13.80
CA SER A 291 31.18 9.70 12.93
C SER A 291 32.51 9.45 13.72
N THR A 292 33.56 8.90 13.07
CA THR A 292 34.83 8.24 13.56
C THR A 292 36.02 9.18 13.93
N ARG A 293 37.17 8.85 14.56
CA ARG A 293 37.80 7.70 15.30
C ARG A 293 39.12 8.18 15.98
N GLN A 294 39.12 8.73 17.20
CA GLN A 294 40.40 8.83 17.96
C GLN A 294 40.34 8.76 19.49
N ASP A 295 39.18 8.78 20.15
CA ASP A 295 39.18 8.78 21.64
C ASP A 295 37.96 8.14 22.33
N ARG A 296 36.96 7.61 21.60
CA ARG A 296 35.68 7.14 22.18
C ARG A 296 34.92 8.22 22.97
N THR A 297 35.15 9.53 22.74
CA THR A 297 34.46 10.62 23.46
C THR A 297 33.28 11.24 22.67
N GLY A 298 33.07 10.84 21.41
CA GLY A 298 32.07 11.43 20.51
C GLY A 298 30.64 10.87 20.59
N PHE A 299 30.28 10.14 21.65
CA PHE A 299 28.91 9.63 21.79
C PHE A 299 27.94 10.78 22.07
N LYS A 300 26.76 10.75 21.42
CA LYS A 300 25.66 11.67 21.73
C LYS A 300 24.79 11.17 22.89
N THR A 301 24.93 9.88 23.23
CA THR A 301 24.27 9.19 24.35
C THR A 301 25.32 8.46 25.21
N PRO A 302 25.15 8.26 26.53
CA PRO A 302 26.12 7.51 27.33
C PRO A 302 26.37 6.09 26.77
N TRP A 303 27.62 5.63 26.72
CA TRP A 303 28.00 4.36 26.07
C TRP A 303 27.44 3.11 26.75
N GLN A 304 27.15 3.18 28.05
CA GLN A 304 26.71 2.06 28.88
C GLN A 304 25.30 2.21 29.48
N ASP A 305 24.57 3.29 29.14
CA ASP A 305 23.15 3.32 29.45
C ASP A 305 22.44 2.52 28.36
N ASN A 306 21.95 1.35 28.73
CA ASN A 306 20.87 0.68 28.01
C ASN A 306 19.64 1.59 28.08
N GLY A 307 19.61 2.62 27.24
CA GLY A 307 18.51 3.59 27.17
C GLY A 307 17.15 2.90 26.95
N VAL A 308 17.19 1.65 26.47
CA VAL A 308 16.09 0.70 26.53
C VAL A 308 16.57 -0.62 27.16
N SER A 309 15.82 -1.13 28.14
CA SER A 309 16.07 -2.42 28.81
C SER A 309 14.77 -3.24 28.93
N PRO A 310 14.78 -4.53 28.57
CA PRO A 310 15.91 -5.29 28.02
C PRO A 310 16.32 -4.79 26.63
N ASP A 311 17.56 -5.05 26.22
CA ASP A 311 18.13 -4.61 24.93
C ASP A 311 17.38 -5.16 23.69
N THR A 312 16.49 -6.13 23.88
CA THR A 312 15.60 -6.68 22.85
C THR A 312 14.31 -5.90 22.64
N ASP A 313 14.05 -4.88 23.46
CA ASP A 313 12.86 -4.05 23.36
C ASP A 313 12.96 -3.03 22.22
N TRP A 314 11.81 -2.55 21.76
CA TRP A 314 11.71 -1.55 20.71
C TRP A 314 12.36 -0.23 21.15
N VAL A 315 13.32 0.24 20.35
CA VAL A 315 13.93 1.56 20.50
C VAL A 315 13.24 2.52 19.55
N VAL A 316 12.58 3.54 20.11
CA VAL A 316 12.16 4.73 19.38
C VAL A 316 13.22 5.81 19.62
N MET A 317 13.91 6.24 18.58
CA MET A 317 14.99 7.23 18.69
C MET A 317 14.83 8.30 17.63
N CYS A 318 14.98 9.57 18.02
CA CYS A 318 15.03 10.72 17.12
C CYS A 318 16.23 11.60 17.51
N GLY A 319 16.99 12.09 16.52
CA GLY A 319 18.08 13.04 16.75
C GLY A 319 18.97 13.27 15.55
#